data_AF-A0A5S4FKE8-F1
#
_entry.id   AF-A0A5S4FKE8-F1
#
_cell.length_a   1.000
_cell.length_b   1.000
_cell.length_c   1.000
_cell.angle_alpha   90.00
_cell.angle_beta   90.00
_cell.angle_gamma   90.00
#
_symmetry.space_group_name_H-M   'P 1'
#
loop_
_entity.id
_entity.type
_entity.pdbx_description
1 polymer ?
#
loop_
_entity_poly.entity_id
_entity_poly.type
_entity_poly.pdbx_seq_one_letter_code
_entity_poly.pdbx_strand_id
1 'polypeptide(L)'
;MPLELVREKPVLAPVILQTVFGLDIPYDAATLSSESFAGLNPAELRCDATVVLDDPKKPSHGIIVESQLKFDEDKIFSWPAYAALLRHRHRCGATLLVFCPNAAVAERCAQPIDMGHPEWVLRPLTVHPG
;
A
#
# COMPACT_ATOMS: atom_id res chain seq x y z
N MET A 1 -10.53 27.51 -8.14
CA MET A 1 -9.44 26.88 -7.34
C MET A 1 -8.74 25.79 -8.16
N PRO A 2 -7.45 25.46 -7.90
CA PRO A 2 -6.70 24.47 -8.69
C PRO A 2 -7.39 23.10 -8.84
N LEU A 3 -8.14 22.65 -7.83
CA LEU A 3 -8.91 21.39 -7.88
C LEU A 3 -10.09 21.42 -8.85
N GLU A 4 -10.76 22.57 -9.02
CA GLU A 4 -11.86 22.70 -9.99
C GLU A 4 -11.35 22.56 -11.42
N LEU A 5 -10.15 23.10 -11.70
CA LEU A 5 -9.52 22.99 -13.01
C LEU A 5 -9.20 21.54 -13.37
N VAL A 6 -8.75 20.72 -12.40
CA VAL A 6 -8.53 19.27 -12.61
C VAL A 6 -9.87 18.54 -12.78
N ARG A 7 -10.91 18.91 -12.05
CA ARG A 7 -12.25 18.33 -12.22
C ARG A 7 -12.84 18.61 -13.60
N GLU A 8 -12.62 19.81 -14.13
CA GLU A 8 -13.04 20.20 -15.48
C GLU A 8 -12.15 19.58 -16.57
N LYS A 9 -10.84 19.43 -16.32
CA LYS A 9 -9.85 18.91 -17.27
C LYS A 9 -8.90 17.91 -16.57
N PRO A 10 -9.30 16.63 -16.41
CA PRO A 10 -8.52 15.64 -15.66
C PRO A 10 -7.11 15.39 -16.22
N VAL A 11 -6.92 15.59 -17.53
CA VAL A 11 -5.62 15.47 -18.22
C VAL A 11 -4.55 16.39 -17.64
N LEU A 12 -4.92 17.46 -16.94
CA LEU A 12 -3.95 18.35 -16.32
C LEU A 12 -3.14 17.67 -15.21
N ALA A 13 -3.70 16.67 -14.52
CA ALA A 13 -2.97 15.95 -13.48
C ALA A 13 -1.72 15.24 -14.03
N PRO A 14 -1.80 14.32 -15.00
CA PRO A 14 -0.60 13.69 -15.56
C PRO A 14 0.32 14.67 -16.31
N VAL A 15 -0.22 15.70 -16.98
CA VAL A 15 0.60 16.75 -17.61
C VAL A 15 1.47 17.46 -16.57
N ILE A 16 0.92 17.82 -15.41
CA ILE A 16 1.68 18.46 -14.34
C ILE A 16 2.75 17.49 -13.78
N LEU A 17 2.38 16.22 -13.56
CA LEU A 17 3.34 15.20 -13.07
C LEU A 17 4.52 15.02 -14.03
N GLN A 18 4.27 15.00 -15.33
CA GLN A 18 5.33 14.91 -16.34
C GLN A 18 6.16 16.19 -16.45
N THR A 19 5.50 17.35 -16.58
CA THR A 19 6.19 18.61 -16.93
C THR A 19 6.88 19.30 -15.75
N VAL A 20 6.32 19.17 -14.54
CA VAL A 20 6.83 19.83 -13.34
C VAL A 20 7.70 18.87 -12.53
N PHE A 21 7.29 17.60 -12.43
CA PHE A 21 7.95 16.60 -11.58
C PHE A 21 8.78 15.58 -12.36
N GLY A 22 8.73 15.59 -13.69
CA GLY A 22 9.52 14.67 -14.53
C GLY A 22 9.10 13.20 -14.41
N LEU A 23 7.87 12.92 -13.98
CA LEU A 23 7.40 11.55 -13.82
C LEU A 23 6.92 10.98 -15.15
N ASP A 24 7.54 9.89 -15.60
CA ASP A 24 7.13 9.17 -16.80
C ASP A 24 5.88 8.31 -16.51
N ILE A 25 4.71 8.94 -16.65
CA ILE A 25 3.41 8.30 -16.46
C ILE A 25 2.75 8.19 -17.83
N PRO A 26 2.82 7.04 -18.52
CA PRO A 26 2.15 6.86 -19.81
C PRO A 26 0.62 6.86 -19.62
N TYR A 27 -0.11 7.58 -20.47
CA TYR A 27 -1.57 7.62 -20.46
C TYR A 27 -2.14 7.89 -21.85
N ASP A 28 -3.24 7.22 -22.19
CA ASP A 28 -4.02 7.49 -23.41
C ASP A 28 -5.16 8.49 -23.14
N ALA A 29 -5.76 8.41 -21.94
CA ALA A 29 -6.84 9.27 -21.48
C ALA A 29 -6.80 9.44 -19.95
N ALA A 30 -7.39 10.53 -19.46
CA ALA A 30 -7.56 10.80 -18.04
C ALA A 30 -9.02 11.12 -17.74
N THR A 31 -9.59 10.41 -16.77
CA THR A 31 -10.99 10.57 -16.34
C THR A 31 -11.05 10.70 -14.82
N LEU A 32 -12.10 11.36 -14.31
CA LEU A 32 -12.38 11.34 -12.89
C LEU A 32 -12.90 9.96 -12.48
N SER A 33 -12.41 9.48 -11.34
CA SER A 33 -13.00 8.36 -10.61
C SER A 33 -13.71 8.88 -9.36
N SER A 34 -14.45 7.99 -8.69
CA SER A 34 -15.08 8.31 -7.40
C SER A 34 -14.04 8.82 -6.40
N GLU A 35 -14.30 9.99 -5.82
CA GLU A 35 -13.51 10.53 -4.70
C GLU A 35 -13.78 9.76 -3.39
N SER A 36 -14.87 8.97 -3.36
CA SER A 36 -15.24 8.13 -2.23
C SER A 36 -14.58 6.76 -2.32
N PHE A 37 -13.86 6.40 -1.26
CA PHE A 37 -13.32 5.06 -1.03
C PHE A 37 -14.29 4.17 -0.24
N ALA A 38 -15.53 4.61 0.00
CA ALA A 38 -16.50 3.88 0.82
C ALA A 38 -16.90 2.50 0.24
N GLY A 39 -16.59 2.23 -1.04
CA GLY A 39 -16.75 0.91 -1.66
C GLY A 39 -15.65 -0.09 -1.33
N LEU A 40 -14.53 0.35 -0.74
CA LEU A 40 -13.55 -0.56 -0.15
C LEU A 40 -14.13 -1.08 1.17
N ASN A 41 -14.75 -2.25 1.12
CA ASN A 41 -15.38 -2.86 2.27
C ASN A 41 -14.31 -3.15 3.34
N PRO A 42 -14.36 -2.53 4.54
CA PRO A 42 -13.36 -2.77 5.57
C PRO A 42 -13.28 -4.24 6.02
N ALA A 43 -14.33 -5.02 5.76
CA ALA A 43 -14.34 -6.45 6.00
C ALA A 43 -13.46 -7.26 5.03
N GLU A 44 -13.16 -6.73 3.84
CA GLU A 44 -12.32 -7.36 2.81
C GLU A 44 -10.82 -7.08 3.03
N LEU A 45 -10.48 -6.03 3.79
CA LEU A 45 -9.10 -5.71 4.15
C LEU A 45 -8.75 -6.26 5.55
N ARG A 46 -8.85 -7.58 5.68
CA ARG A 46 -8.44 -8.29 6.90
C ARG A 46 -7.04 -8.87 6.71
N CYS A 47 -6.11 -8.41 7.53
CA CYS A 47 -4.86 -9.11 7.73
C CYS A 47 -5.03 -10.25 8.74
N ASP A 48 -4.14 -11.24 8.70
CA ASP A 48 -4.20 -12.39 9.63
C ASP A 48 -4.06 -11.94 11.08
N ALA A 49 -3.14 -11.00 11.36
CA ALA A 49 -3.05 -10.34 12.66
C ALA A 49 -2.49 -8.91 12.59
N THR A 50 -2.88 -8.08 13.56
CA THR A 50 -2.32 -6.75 13.82
C THR A 50 -1.78 -6.70 15.24
N VAL A 51 -0.52 -6.27 15.39
CA VAL A 51 0.11 -5.99 16.67
C VAL A 51 0.37 -4.49 16.77
N VAL A 52 0.12 -3.90 17.93
CA VAL A 52 0.46 -2.50 18.22
C VAL A 52 1.42 -2.46 19.40
N LEU A 53 2.41 -1.58 19.34
CA LEU A 53 3.42 -1.42 20.39
C LEU A 53 3.02 -0.31 21.37
N ASP A 54 3.36 -0.49 22.63
CA ASP A 54 3.10 0.40 23.76
C ASP A 54 1.60 0.54 24.12
N ASP A 55 1.13 1.78 24.36
CA ASP A 55 -0.24 2.06 24.77
C ASP A 55 -1.22 1.71 23.65
N PRO A 56 -2.17 0.77 23.84
CA PRO A 56 -3.15 0.42 22.82
C PRO A 56 -4.04 1.60 22.38
N LYS A 57 -4.20 2.63 23.21
CA LYS A 57 -4.96 3.84 22.88
C LYS A 57 -4.14 4.83 22.05
N LYS A 58 -2.80 4.75 22.10
CA LYS A 58 -1.88 5.63 21.39
C LYS A 58 -0.56 4.89 21.11
N PRO A 59 -0.58 3.91 20.20
CA PRO A 59 0.59 3.08 19.99
C PRO A 59 1.68 3.85 19.25
N SER A 60 2.95 3.51 19.52
CA SER A 60 4.10 4.12 18.86
C SER A 60 4.36 3.53 17.47
N HIS A 61 3.91 2.29 17.23
CA HIS A 61 4.09 1.56 15.98
C HIS A 61 3.07 0.43 15.82
N GLY A 62 2.71 0.11 14.58
CA GLY A 62 1.87 -1.03 14.22
C GLY A 62 2.62 -2.08 13.39
N ILE A 63 2.26 -3.34 13.54
CA ILE A 63 2.82 -4.45 12.78
C ILE A 63 1.67 -5.27 12.21
N ILE A 64 1.68 -5.43 10.90
CA ILE A 64 0.79 -6.34 10.16
C ILE A 64 1.53 -7.66 10.06
N VAL A 65 0.86 -8.73 10.45
CA VAL A 65 1.38 -10.08 10.40
C VAL A 65 0.52 -10.90 9.45
N GLU A 66 1.17 -11.53 8.48
CA GLU A 66 0.54 -12.37 7.46
C GLU A 66 1.24 -13.72 7.41
N SER A 67 0.52 -14.77 7.04
CA SER A 67 1.06 -16.09 6.73
C SER A 67 0.80 -16.41 5.26
N GLN A 68 1.86 -16.75 4.52
CA GLN A 68 1.78 -17.12 3.11
C GLN A 68 2.36 -18.50 2.87
N LEU A 69 1.48 -19.49 2.65
CA LEU A 69 1.88 -20.86 2.28
C LEU A 69 2.42 -20.95 0.85
N LYS A 70 1.97 -20.05 -0.01
CA LYS A 70 2.43 -19.82 -1.38
C LYS A 70 2.33 -18.33 -1.67
N PHE A 71 3.07 -17.85 -2.65
CA PHE A 71 2.91 -16.48 -3.11
C PHE A 71 1.51 -16.29 -3.72
N ASP A 72 0.84 -15.23 -3.30
CA ASP A 72 -0.45 -14.78 -3.79
C ASP A 72 -0.26 -13.39 -4.42
N GLU A 73 -0.55 -13.29 -5.71
CA GLU A 73 -0.33 -12.08 -6.50
C GLU A 73 -1.24 -10.93 -6.05
N ASP A 74 -2.43 -11.22 -5.54
CA ASP A 74 -3.35 -10.18 -5.07
C ASP A 74 -2.81 -9.46 -3.83
N LYS A 75 -1.90 -10.11 -3.09
CA LYS A 75 -1.28 -9.53 -1.89
C LYS A 75 -0.40 -8.32 -2.18
N ILE A 76 0.08 -8.16 -3.41
CA ILE A 76 0.84 -6.95 -3.80
C ILE A 76 -0.01 -5.69 -3.69
N PHE A 77 -1.34 -5.81 -3.81
CA PHE A 77 -2.27 -4.69 -3.66
C PHE A 77 -2.80 -4.55 -2.23
N SER A 78 -3.09 -5.66 -1.54
CA SER A 78 -3.66 -5.61 -0.18
C SER A 78 -2.66 -5.22 0.89
N TRP A 79 -1.41 -5.70 0.81
CA TRP A 79 -0.39 -5.45 1.84
C TRP A 79 -0.03 -3.97 2.03
N PRO A 80 0.24 -3.18 0.96
CA PRO A 80 0.43 -1.74 1.11
C PRO A 80 -0.79 -1.04 1.69
N ALA A 81 -2.00 -1.45 1.30
CA ALA A 81 -3.24 -0.90 1.84
C ALA A 81 -3.34 -1.12 3.35
N TYR A 82 -2.99 -2.31 3.84
CA TYR A 82 -2.97 -2.60 5.27
C TYR A 82 -2.01 -1.66 6.03
N ALA A 83 -0.79 -1.50 5.52
CA ALA A 83 0.22 -0.64 6.15
C ALA A 83 -0.23 0.82 6.21
N ALA A 84 -0.78 1.34 5.11
CA ALA A 84 -1.31 2.70 5.03
C ALA A 84 -2.51 2.91 5.98
N LEU A 85 -3.45 1.96 6.02
CA LEU A 85 -4.63 2.04 6.88
C LEU A 85 -4.28 1.94 8.36
N LEU A 86 -3.38 1.03 8.74
CA LEU A 86 -2.93 0.90 10.13
C LEU A 86 -2.24 2.18 10.61
N ARG A 87 -1.32 2.71 9.79
CA ARG A 87 -0.66 4.00 10.01
C ARG A 87 -1.68 5.13 10.14
N HIS A 88 -2.69 5.20 9.27
CA HIS A 88 -3.72 6.23 9.33
C HIS A 88 -4.57 6.12 10.60
N ARG A 89 -5.01 4.91 10.94
CA ARG A 89 -5.86 4.62 12.10
C ARG A 89 -5.17 5.00 13.41
N HIS A 90 -3.90 4.63 13.57
CA HIS A 90 -3.18 4.80 14.83
C HIS A 90 -2.21 5.99 14.85
N ARG A 91 -2.05 6.69 13.73
CA ARG A 91 -1.16 7.86 13.58
C ARG A 91 0.30 7.55 13.95
N CYS A 92 0.75 6.33 13.65
CA CYS A 92 2.09 5.83 13.94
C CYS A 92 2.72 5.13 12.72
N GLY A 93 3.98 4.69 12.84
CA GLY A 93 4.61 3.85 11.82
C GLY A 93 3.90 2.50 11.68
N ALA A 94 4.05 1.85 10.53
CA ALA A 94 3.53 0.51 10.30
C ALA A 94 4.55 -0.35 9.56
N THR A 95 4.67 -1.62 9.93
CA THR A 95 5.57 -2.60 9.30
C THR A 95 4.78 -3.84 8.89
N LEU A 96 5.15 -4.43 7.75
CA LEU A 96 4.64 -5.70 7.29
C LEU A 96 5.64 -6.83 7.59
N LEU A 97 5.18 -7.85 8.30
CA LEU A 97 5.88 -9.11 8.55
C LEU A 97 5.08 -10.26 7.91
N VAL A 98 5.76 -11.10 7.12
CA VAL A 98 5.15 -12.23 6.42
C VAL A 98 5.87 -13.52 6.80
N PHE A 99 5.14 -14.47 7.38
CA PHE A 99 5.62 -15.82 7.63
C PHE A 99 5.47 -16.69 6.38
N CYS A 100 6.53 -17.38 6.00
CA CYS A 100 6.60 -18.26 4.83
C CYS A 100 7.08 -19.65 5.24
N PRO A 101 6.64 -20.73 4.57
CA PRO A 101 6.99 -22.10 4.94
C PRO A 101 8.42 -22.48 4.56
N ASN A 102 9.05 -21.78 3.62
CA ASN A 102 10.40 -22.05 3.12
C ASN A 102 11.01 -20.82 2.43
N ALA A 103 12.31 -20.90 2.13
CA ALA A 103 13.07 -19.83 1.48
C ALA A 103 12.49 -19.41 0.13
N ALA A 104 12.06 -20.36 -0.70
CA ALA A 104 11.54 -20.04 -2.05
C ALA A 104 10.28 -19.17 -2.01
N VAL A 105 9.35 -19.45 -1.09
CA VAL A 105 8.17 -18.60 -0.89
C VAL A 105 8.57 -17.26 -0.27
N ALA A 106 9.50 -17.25 0.69
CA ALA A 106 9.96 -16.03 1.34
C ALA A 106 10.64 -15.05 0.37
N GLU A 107 11.51 -15.54 -0.52
CA GLU A 107 12.17 -14.72 -1.55
C GLU A 107 11.15 -14.12 -2.53
N ARG A 108 10.12 -14.89 -2.88
CA ARG A 108 9.07 -14.42 -3.78
C ARG A 108 8.16 -13.40 -3.10
N CYS A 109 7.80 -13.60 -1.84
CA CYS A 109 7.04 -12.63 -1.05
C CYS A 109 7.83 -11.35 -0.73
N ALA A 110 9.16 -11.42 -0.64
CA ALA A 110 10.02 -10.26 -0.34
C ALA A 110 10.28 -9.34 -1.54
N GLN A 111 9.72 -9.65 -2.72
CA GLN A 111 9.91 -8.81 -3.89
C GLN A 111 9.40 -7.39 -3.65
N PRO A 112 10.10 -6.35 -4.14
CA PRO A 112 9.68 -4.97 -3.95
C PRO A 112 8.34 -4.70 -4.63
N ILE A 113 7.44 -4.04 -3.92
CA ILE A 113 6.16 -3.56 -4.43
C ILE A 113 6.32 -2.07 -4.72
N ASP A 114 6.43 -1.73 -6.00
CA ASP A 114 6.43 -0.35 -6.46
C ASP A 114 5.00 0.20 -6.46
N MET A 115 4.79 1.29 -5.72
CA MET A 115 3.47 1.91 -5.56
C MET A 115 3.18 3.00 -6.60
N GLY A 116 4.11 3.28 -7.51
CA GLY A 116 3.99 4.29 -8.56
C GLY A 116 4.19 5.74 -8.08
N HIS A 117 4.47 5.97 -6.80
CA HIS A 117 4.87 7.28 -6.26
C HIS A 117 6.39 7.32 -6.04
N PRO A 118 7.07 8.45 -6.29
CA PRO A 118 8.50 8.59 -6.03
C PRO A 118 8.88 8.14 -4.63
N GLU A 119 9.95 7.33 -4.56
CA GLU A 119 10.54 6.83 -3.31
C GLU A 119 9.61 5.95 -2.45
N TRP A 120 8.43 5.57 -2.96
CA TRP A 120 7.50 4.73 -2.23
C TRP A 120 7.51 3.29 -2.74
N VAL A 121 8.39 2.49 -2.15
CA VAL A 121 8.51 1.06 -2.42
C VAL A 121 8.34 0.29 -1.12
N LEU A 122 7.35 -0.60 -1.06
CA LEU A 122 7.19 -1.52 0.07
C LEU A 122 7.98 -2.80 -0.19
N ARG A 123 8.91 -3.14 0.70
CA ARG A 123 9.59 -4.43 0.69
C ARG A 123 9.06 -5.27 1.86
N PRO A 124 8.25 -6.33 1.62
CA PRO A 124 7.76 -7.18 2.69
C PRO A 124 8.92 -7.83 3.47
N LEU A 125 8.85 -7.79 4.80
CA LEU A 125 9.82 -8.50 5.64
C LEU A 125 9.35 -9.94 5.81
N THR A 126 10.07 -10.89 5.24
CA THR A 126 9.70 -12.31 5.26
C THR A 126 10.53 -13.09 6.27
N VAL A 127 9.90 -14.09 6.90
CA VAL A 127 10.55 -15.03 7.82
C VAL A 127 10.13 -16.44 7.44
N HIS A 128 11.09 -17.37 7.38
CA HIS A 128 10.81 -18.79 7.17
C HIS A 128 11.61 -19.66 8.16
N PRO A 129 11.14 -20.88 8.46
CA PRO A 129 11.97 -21.90 9.11
C PRO A 129 13.17 -22.21 8.21
N GLY A 130 14.36 -22.28 8.80
CA GLY A 130 15.64 -22.51 8.10
C GLY A 130 15.65 -23.75 7.21
#